data_AF-A0A2H1JUS1-F1
#
_entry.id   AF-A0A2H1JUS1-F1
#
_cell.length_a   1.000
_cell.length_b   1.000
_cell.length_c   1.000
_cell.angle_alpha   90.00
_cell.angle_beta   90.00
_cell.angle_gamma   90.00
#
_symmetry.space_group_name_H-M   'P 1'
#
loop_
_entity.id
_entity.type
_entity.pdbx_description
1 polymer ?
#
loop_
_entity_poly.entity_id
_entity_poly.type
_entity_poly.pdbx_seq_one_letter_code
_entity_poly.pdbx_strand_id
1 'polypeptide(L)'
;MSQQASSGGPEREVGPGWTARVLYWVALAIGSLPELVMMPMMVDGVRPEFFAVYSAMSVVVAILELVLGVVALLTVRASPMPMRLFGIGLLIAISIYAFALPYLMPIIVNPGVDGFGGSGFGGSASSFELAMIIPSIIWTFHGGVVLAGTIIAWNLARNRTWWTHLVAAGYALLMGLVVAFVEWAMNWFGSSFAMSMVLTQCVLLGVTFCGLGLLHVLGGLPRGN
;
A
#
# COMPACT_ATOMS: atom_id res chain seq x y z
N MET A 1 -3.94 58.63 -13.06
CA MET A 1 -4.06 57.19 -13.38
C MET A 1 -2.66 56.65 -13.58
N SER A 2 -2.08 56.05 -12.55
CA SER A 2 -0.75 55.42 -12.60
C SER A 2 -0.91 53.97 -12.19
N GLN A 3 -1.01 53.08 -13.18
CA GLN A 3 -0.89 51.65 -12.98
C GLN A 3 0.55 51.35 -12.56
N GLN A 4 0.74 51.01 -11.28
CA GLN A 4 2.01 50.50 -10.79
C GLN A 4 1.96 48.98 -10.92
N ALA A 5 2.78 48.47 -11.82
CA ALA A 5 2.93 47.07 -12.15
C ALA A 5 3.19 46.24 -10.89
N SER A 6 2.28 45.31 -10.59
CA SER A 6 2.56 44.24 -9.65
C SER A 6 3.67 43.38 -10.25
N SER A 7 4.84 43.40 -9.63
CA SER A 7 5.94 42.50 -9.92
C SER A 7 5.51 41.07 -9.64
N GLY A 8 4.97 40.40 -10.65
CA GLY A 8 4.79 38.96 -10.68
C GLY A 8 6.16 38.30 -10.70
N GLY A 9 6.77 38.13 -9.53
CA GLY A 9 7.83 37.15 -9.36
C GLY A 9 7.25 35.76 -9.69
N PRO A 10 8.02 34.86 -10.31
CA PRO A 10 7.55 33.51 -10.56
C PRO A 10 7.19 32.90 -9.22
N GLU A 11 5.88 32.70 -8.96
CA GLU A 11 5.41 31.87 -7.87
C GLU A 11 6.11 30.52 -8.05
N ARG A 12 7.16 30.28 -7.25
CA ARG A 12 7.72 28.94 -7.10
C ARG A 12 6.52 28.05 -6.81
N GLU A 13 6.25 27.08 -7.68
CA GLU A 13 5.24 26.07 -7.43
C GLU A 13 5.44 25.58 -5.99
N VAL A 14 4.56 25.99 -5.09
CA VAL A 14 4.72 25.75 -3.68
C VAL A 14 4.46 24.27 -3.51
N GLY A 15 5.53 23.47 -3.45
CA GLY A 15 5.43 22.04 -3.23
C GLY A 15 4.73 21.74 -1.89
N PRO A 16 4.41 20.46 -1.61
CA PRO A 16 3.61 20.05 -0.46
C PRO A 16 4.20 20.44 0.91
N GLY A 17 5.43 20.96 0.97
CA GLY A 17 6.20 21.19 2.19
C GLY A 17 6.99 19.94 2.62
N TRP A 18 8.14 20.15 3.24
CA TRP A 18 8.97 19.05 3.76
C TRP A 18 8.30 18.29 4.89
N THR A 19 7.56 18.98 5.76
CA THR A 19 6.83 18.38 6.88
C THR A 19 5.85 17.31 6.41
N ALA A 20 5.00 17.62 5.42
CA ALA A 20 4.04 16.67 4.86
C ALA A 20 4.73 15.44 4.26
N ARG A 21 5.86 15.64 3.54
CA ARG A 21 6.62 14.54 2.95
C ARG A 21 7.20 13.61 4.02
N VAL A 22 7.89 14.17 5.00
CA VAL A 22 8.55 13.40 6.07
C VAL A 22 7.50 12.64 6.88
N LEU A 23 6.40 13.29 7.27
CA LEU A 23 5.32 12.61 7.98
C LEU A 23 4.74 11.45 7.18
N TYR A 24 4.54 11.64 5.86
CA TYR A 24 4.04 10.56 5.00
C TYR A 24 5.03 9.40 4.87
N TRP A 25 6.31 9.69 4.69
CA TRP A 25 7.36 8.66 4.61
C TRP A 25 7.52 7.90 5.92
N VAL A 26 7.45 8.61 7.05
CA VAL A 26 7.50 8.02 8.38
C VAL A 26 6.26 7.14 8.63
N ALA A 27 5.07 7.57 8.19
CA ALA A 27 3.87 6.74 8.27
C ALA A 27 4.07 5.39 7.56
N LEU A 28 4.56 5.40 6.31
CA LEU A 28 4.81 4.18 5.53
C LEU A 28 5.89 3.28 6.16
N ALA A 29 6.97 3.87 6.67
CA ALA A 29 8.03 3.11 7.32
C ALA A 29 7.59 2.53 8.67
N ILE A 30 6.74 3.25 9.41
CA ILE A 30 6.15 2.75 10.65
C ILE A 30 5.20 1.60 10.33
N GLY A 31 4.34 1.75 9.31
CA GLY A 31 3.41 0.72 8.85
C GLY A 31 4.06 -0.63 8.57
N SER A 32 5.32 -0.64 8.11
CA SER A 32 6.07 -1.88 7.83
C SER A 32 6.75 -2.52 9.05
N LEU A 33 6.72 -1.89 10.22
CA LEU A 33 7.43 -2.39 11.41
C LEU A 33 6.95 -3.76 11.93
N PRO A 34 5.66 -4.13 11.91
CA PRO A 34 5.22 -5.41 12.45
C PRO A 34 5.90 -6.57 11.72
N GLU A 35 5.95 -6.51 10.39
CA GLU A 35 6.60 -7.51 9.56
C GLU A 35 8.12 -7.47 9.74
N LEU A 36 8.73 -6.29 9.74
CA LEU A 36 10.19 -6.14 9.82
C LEU A 36 10.78 -6.47 11.20
N VAL A 37 10.00 -6.32 12.28
CA VAL A 37 10.46 -6.52 13.66
C VAL A 37 10.01 -7.87 14.20
N MET A 38 8.75 -8.26 13.98
CA MET A 38 8.20 -9.45 14.61
C MET A 38 8.52 -10.71 13.81
N MET A 39 8.46 -10.70 12.47
CA MET A 39 8.72 -11.91 11.69
C MET A 39 10.09 -12.54 11.98
N PRO A 40 11.20 -11.77 12.15
CA PRO A 40 12.48 -12.34 12.57
C PRO A 40 12.43 -13.11 13.90
N MET A 41 11.53 -12.75 14.82
CA MET A 41 11.38 -13.44 16.10
C MET A 41 10.78 -14.85 15.96
N MET A 42 10.22 -15.19 14.79
CA MET A 42 9.72 -16.53 14.49
C MET A 42 10.82 -17.49 14.01
N VAL A 43 12.03 -17.02 13.75
CA VAL A 43 13.13 -17.84 13.20
C VAL A 43 13.51 -18.98 14.15
N ASP A 44 13.44 -18.75 15.46
CA ASP A 44 13.71 -19.76 16.50
C ASP A 44 12.49 -20.63 16.85
N GLY A 45 11.41 -20.50 16.10
CA GLY A 45 10.15 -21.22 16.30
C GLY A 45 9.00 -20.34 16.78
N VAL A 46 7.78 -20.79 16.51
CA VAL A 46 6.55 -20.04 16.81
C VAL A 46 6.07 -20.34 18.23
N ARG A 47 6.02 -19.30 19.06
CA ARG A 47 5.41 -19.37 20.41
C ARG A 47 3.96 -18.89 20.33
N PRO A 48 3.02 -19.43 21.13
CA PRO A 48 1.63 -18.97 21.13
C PRO A 48 1.48 -17.47 21.41
N GLU A 49 2.33 -16.93 22.29
CA GLU A 49 2.39 -15.51 22.65
C GLU A 49 2.70 -14.59 21.46
N PHE A 50 3.41 -15.12 20.45
CA PHE A 50 3.78 -14.38 19.24
C PHE A 50 2.56 -13.79 18.54
N PHE A 51 1.50 -14.58 18.36
CA PHE A 51 0.32 -14.14 17.61
C PHE A 51 -0.45 -13.02 18.32
N ALA A 52 -0.52 -13.07 19.65
CA ALA A 52 -1.15 -12.01 20.44
C ALA A 52 -0.35 -10.70 20.37
N VAL A 53 0.97 -10.77 20.53
CA VAL A 53 1.85 -9.60 20.44
C VAL A 53 1.89 -9.05 19.03
N TYR A 54 1.99 -9.92 18.01
CA TYR A 54 1.95 -9.54 16.60
C TYR A 54 0.67 -8.78 16.27
N SER A 55 -0.50 -9.35 16.60
CA SER A 55 -1.77 -8.70 16.34
C SER A 55 -1.90 -7.36 17.07
N ALA A 56 -1.47 -7.27 18.33
CA ALA A 56 -1.51 -6.02 19.08
C ALA A 56 -0.58 -4.97 18.46
N MET A 57 0.64 -5.36 18.09
CA MET A 57 1.60 -4.47 17.44
C MET A 57 1.10 -4.00 16.07
N SER A 58 0.56 -4.88 15.23
CA SER A 58 -0.02 -4.52 13.93
C SER A 58 -1.15 -3.50 14.07
N VAL A 59 -2.03 -3.64 15.06
CA VAL A 59 -3.10 -2.67 15.33
C VAL A 59 -2.54 -1.32 15.75
N VAL A 60 -1.62 -1.30 16.72
CA VAL A 60 -1.01 -0.04 17.22
C VAL A 60 -0.28 0.68 16.11
N VAL A 61 0.52 -0.05 15.34
CA VAL A 61 1.28 0.50 14.22
C VAL A 61 0.35 1.00 13.11
N ALA A 62 -0.70 0.26 12.75
CA ALA A 62 -1.67 0.70 11.75
C ALA A 62 -2.38 2.00 12.17
N ILE A 63 -2.72 2.14 13.46
CA ILE A 63 -3.28 3.40 13.99
C ILE A 63 -2.26 4.54 13.87
N LEU A 64 -1.00 4.31 14.22
CA LEU A 64 0.06 5.32 14.11
C LEU A 64 0.32 5.73 12.67
N GLU A 65 0.43 4.77 11.75
CA GLU A 65 0.53 5.01 10.31
C GLU A 65 -0.63 5.87 9.81
N LEU A 66 -1.87 5.51 10.16
CA LEU A 66 -3.06 6.23 9.74
C LEU A 66 -3.07 7.67 10.29
N VAL A 67 -2.78 7.86 11.58
CA VAL A 67 -2.72 9.20 12.20
C VAL A 67 -1.66 10.05 11.51
N LEU A 68 -0.45 9.53 11.34
CA LEU A 68 0.65 10.26 10.70
C LEU A 68 0.35 10.55 9.23
N GLY A 69 -0.22 9.59 8.50
CA GLY A 69 -0.65 9.75 7.12
C GLY A 69 -1.72 10.81 6.96
N VAL A 70 -2.76 10.80 7.81
CA VAL A 70 -3.81 11.83 7.80
C VAL A 70 -3.23 13.21 8.09
N VAL A 71 -2.38 13.35 9.12
CA VAL A 71 -1.71 14.63 9.42
C VAL A 71 -0.80 15.06 8.26
N ALA A 72 -0.12 14.12 7.61
CA ALA A 72 0.70 14.40 6.44
C ALA A 72 -0.14 15.00 5.30
N LEU A 73 -1.29 14.40 4.97
CA LEU A 73 -2.18 14.88 3.91
C LEU A 73 -2.85 16.22 4.28
N LEU A 74 -3.22 16.43 5.55
CA LEU A 74 -3.75 17.70 6.03
C LEU A 74 -2.76 18.86 5.91
N THR A 75 -1.48 18.58 6.17
CA THR A 75 -0.40 19.58 6.16
C THR A 75 0.16 19.89 4.78
N VAL A 76 -0.32 19.21 3.72
CA VAL A 76 0.08 19.48 2.33
C VAL A 76 -0.19 20.94 1.98
N ARG A 77 0.87 21.69 1.69
CA ARG A 77 0.76 23.08 1.25
C ARG A 77 0.29 23.15 -0.21
N ALA A 78 -0.37 24.25 -0.57
CA ALA A 78 -0.80 24.58 -1.94
C ALA A 78 -1.83 23.63 -2.59
N SER A 79 -2.58 22.87 -1.79
CA SER A 79 -3.70 22.04 -2.27
C SER A 79 -5.03 22.50 -1.67
N PRO A 80 -6.14 22.52 -2.43
CA PRO A 80 -7.45 22.86 -1.87
C PRO A 80 -7.92 21.79 -0.86
N MET A 81 -8.60 22.22 0.21
CA MET A 81 -9.05 21.33 1.29
C MET A 81 -9.88 20.12 0.82
N PRO A 82 -10.79 20.24 -0.17
CA PRO A 82 -11.53 19.08 -0.69
C PRO A 82 -10.63 17.97 -1.23
N MET A 83 -9.53 18.32 -1.92
CA MET A 83 -8.59 17.33 -2.46
C MET A 83 -7.82 16.61 -1.36
N ARG A 84 -7.44 17.33 -0.29
CA ARG A 84 -6.82 16.73 0.90
C ARG A 84 -7.78 15.78 1.60
N LEU A 85 -9.04 16.20 1.80
CA LEU A 85 -10.08 15.37 2.43
C LEU A 85 -10.40 14.12 1.60
N PHE A 86 -10.45 14.25 0.27
CA PHE A 86 -10.66 13.09 -0.60
C PHE A 86 -9.46 12.13 -0.54
N GLY A 87 -8.22 12.65 -0.51
CA GLY A 87 -7.02 11.84 -0.29
C GLY A 87 -7.02 11.14 1.07
N ILE A 88 -7.44 11.82 2.12
CA ILE A 88 -7.60 11.26 3.47
C ILE A 88 -8.65 10.15 3.47
N GLY A 89 -9.82 10.38 2.85
CA GLY A 89 -10.87 9.37 2.75
C GLY A 89 -10.37 8.12 2.02
N LEU A 90 -9.62 8.29 0.93
CA LEU A 90 -9.01 7.17 0.20
C LEU A 90 -7.95 6.44 1.05
N LEU A 91 -7.10 7.17 1.78
CA LEU A 91 -6.11 6.58 2.68
C LEU A 91 -6.79 5.75 3.78
N ILE A 92 -7.84 6.28 4.41
CA ILE A 92 -8.60 5.55 5.43
C ILE A 92 -9.24 4.30 4.84
N ALA A 93 -9.89 4.42 3.67
CA ALA A 93 -10.52 3.29 3.01
C ALA A 93 -9.51 2.19 2.67
N ILE A 94 -8.33 2.56 2.16
CA ILE A 94 -7.30 1.59 1.81
C ILE A 94 -6.66 0.96 3.05
N SER A 95 -6.45 1.70 4.14
CA SER A 95 -5.96 1.14 5.40
C SER A 95 -6.97 0.17 6.02
N ILE A 96 -8.28 0.47 5.98
CA ILE A 96 -9.32 -0.45 6.42
C ILE A 96 -9.33 -1.71 5.55
N TYR A 97 -9.26 -1.56 4.23
CA TYR A 97 -9.16 -2.70 3.31
C TYR A 97 -7.93 -3.56 3.63
N ALA A 98 -6.77 -2.90 3.80
CA ALA A 98 -5.51 -3.58 4.05
C ALA A 98 -5.55 -4.40 5.34
N PHE A 99 -6.12 -3.81 6.40
CA PHE A 99 -6.28 -4.46 7.69
C PHE A 99 -7.34 -5.55 7.69
N ALA A 100 -8.48 -5.36 7.02
CA ALA A 100 -9.61 -6.28 7.07
C ALA A 100 -9.40 -7.53 6.20
N LEU A 101 -8.72 -7.39 5.05
CA LEU A 101 -8.61 -8.50 4.09
C LEU A 101 -7.99 -9.77 4.69
N PRO A 102 -6.87 -9.74 5.44
CA PRO A 102 -6.31 -10.93 6.09
C PRO A 102 -7.33 -11.71 6.94
N TYR A 103 -8.20 -11.00 7.66
CA TYR A 103 -9.23 -11.62 8.51
C TYR A 103 -10.43 -12.14 7.70
N LEU A 104 -10.73 -11.50 6.57
CA LEU A 104 -11.80 -11.92 5.67
C LEU A 104 -11.39 -13.08 4.76
N MET A 105 -10.09 -13.26 4.50
CA MET A 105 -9.57 -14.29 3.60
C MET A 105 -10.07 -15.71 3.92
N PRO A 106 -10.01 -16.20 5.17
CA PRO A 106 -10.57 -17.52 5.50
C PRO A 106 -12.08 -17.62 5.23
N ILE A 107 -12.82 -16.53 5.44
CA ILE A 107 -14.27 -16.47 5.23
C ILE A 107 -14.62 -16.44 3.74
N ILE A 108 -13.80 -15.79 2.91
CA ILE A 108 -14.00 -15.71 1.45
C ILE A 108 -13.65 -17.05 0.78
N VAL A 109 -12.61 -17.71 1.26
CA VAL A 109 -12.05 -18.91 0.62
C VAL A 109 -12.84 -20.16 1.00
N ASN A 110 -13.24 -20.33 2.27
CA ASN A 110 -13.94 -21.54 2.73
C ASN A 110 -15.22 -21.88 1.93
N PRO A 111 -16.14 -20.93 1.64
CA PRO A 111 -17.32 -21.20 0.83
C PRO A 111 -17.00 -21.53 -0.63
N GLY A 112 -15.88 -21.05 -1.17
CA GLY A 112 -15.41 -21.37 -2.52
C GLY A 112 -14.90 -22.81 -2.64
N VAL A 113 -14.42 -23.40 -1.55
CA VAL A 113 -13.99 -24.81 -1.53
C VAL A 113 -15.20 -25.73 -1.36
N ASP A 114 -16.14 -25.36 -0.49
CA ASP A 114 -17.36 -26.14 -0.24
C ASP A 114 -18.37 -26.03 -1.39
N GLY A 115 -18.47 -24.88 -2.05
CA GLY A 115 -19.37 -24.64 -3.18
C GLY A 115 -18.95 -25.33 -4.48
N PHE A 116 -17.66 -25.59 -4.68
CA PHE A 116 -17.14 -26.37 -5.81
C PHE A 116 -17.10 -27.89 -5.54
N GLY A 117 -17.31 -28.33 -4.29
CA GLY A 117 -17.46 -29.74 -3.91
C GLY A 117 -18.89 -30.29 -4.08
N GLY A 118 -19.85 -29.43 -4.42
CA GLY A 118 -21.25 -29.78 -4.62
C GLY A 118 -21.59 -30.09 -6.08
N SER A 119 -21.67 -31.38 -6.40
CA SER A 119 -22.21 -31.99 -7.63
C SER A 119 -21.34 -31.97 -8.90
N GLY A 120 -20.75 -33.13 -9.21
CA GLY A 120 -20.78 -33.64 -10.59
C GLY A 120 -19.48 -34.03 -11.28
N PHE A 121 -18.29 -33.55 -10.88
CA PHE A 121 -17.05 -33.91 -11.60
C PHE A 121 -15.81 -33.96 -10.69
N GLY A 122 -15.26 -35.17 -10.51
CA GLY A 122 -13.85 -35.43 -10.15
C GLY A 122 -13.30 -34.79 -8.87
N GLY A 123 -13.42 -35.49 -7.74
CA GLY A 123 -12.97 -35.02 -6.43
C GLY A 123 -11.45 -34.95 -6.20
N SER A 124 -11.12 -34.16 -5.17
CA SER A 124 -9.94 -34.21 -4.29
C SER A 124 -8.68 -33.40 -4.68
N ALA A 125 -8.26 -33.35 -5.95
CA ALA A 125 -7.05 -32.58 -6.32
C ALA A 125 -7.35 -31.14 -6.77
N SER A 126 -8.40 -30.96 -7.59
CA SER A 126 -8.76 -29.66 -8.19
C SER A 126 -9.28 -28.65 -7.18
N SER A 127 -10.07 -29.07 -6.19
CA SER A 127 -10.60 -28.19 -5.14
C SER A 127 -9.51 -27.72 -4.17
N PHE A 128 -8.51 -28.56 -3.89
CA PHE A 128 -7.35 -28.19 -3.07
C PHE A 128 -6.41 -27.24 -3.82
N GLU A 129 -6.17 -27.51 -5.10
CA GLU A 129 -5.38 -26.62 -5.96
C GLU A 129 -6.05 -25.24 -6.13
N LEU A 130 -7.38 -25.20 -6.34
CA LEU A 130 -8.17 -23.97 -6.32
C LEU A 130 -8.13 -23.25 -4.97
N ALA A 131 -8.21 -23.98 -3.86
CA ALA A 131 -8.12 -23.44 -2.50
C ALA A 131 -6.76 -22.79 -2.22
N MET A 132 -5.69 -23.22 -2.91
CA MET A 132 -4.36 -22.60 -2.81
C MET A 132 -4.16 -21.46 -3.81
N ILE A 133 -4.71 -21.58 -5.03
CA ILE A 133 -4.57 -20.56 -6.09
C ILE A 133 -5.35 -19.29 -5.77
N ILE A 134 -6.60 -19.40 -5.31
CA ILE A 134 -7.47 -18.25 -5.05
C ILE A 134 -6.84 -17.28 -4.04
N PRO A 135 -6.33 -17.74 -2.87
CA PRO A 135 -5.64 -16.86 -1.94
C PRO A 135 -4.42 -16.16 -2.52
N SER A 136 -3.61 -16.87 -3.30
CA SER A 136 -2.41 -16.29 -3.93
C SER A 136 -2.77 -15.19 -4.92
N ILE A 137 -3.82 -15.38 -5.73
CA ILE A 137 -4.33 -14.35 -6.64
C ILE A 137 -4.84 -13.14 -5.86
N ILE A 138 -5.65 -13.36 -4.82
CA ILE A 138 -6.21 -12.26 -4.01
C ILE A 138 -5.07 -11.48 -3.33
N TRP A 139 -4.04 -12.17 -2.82
CA TRP A 139 -2.87 -11.53 -2.23
C TRP A 139 -2.04 -10.71 -3.21
N THR A 140 -1.90 -11.20 -4.45
CA THR A 140 -1.24 -10.46 -5.52
C THR A 140 -1.97 -9.14 -5.81
N PHE A 141 -3.30 -9.20 -5.95
CA PHE A 141 -4.10 -8.00 -6.20
C PHE A 141 -4.15 -7.08 -4.99
N HIS A 142 -4.19 -7.63 -3.77
CA HIS A 142 -4.18 -6.84 -2.55
C HIS A 142 -2.96 -5.93 -2.48
N GLY A 143 -1.74 -6.45 -2.67
CA GLY A 143 -0.53 -5.64 -2.63
C GLY A 143 -0.57 -4.49 -3.64
N GLY A 144 -1.03 -4.77 -4.85
CA GLY A 144 -1.22 -3.75 -5.89
C GLY A 144 -2.30 -2.71 -5.54
N VAL A 145 -3.43 -3.13 -4.97
CA VAL A 145 -4.52 -2.23 -4.57
C VAL A 145 -4.09 -1.32 -3.42
N VAL A 146 -3.41 -1.87 -2.41
CA VAL A 146 -2.87 -1.10 -1.28
C VAL A 146 -1.85 -0.06 -1.76
N LEU A 147 -0.91 -0.48 -2.61
CA LEU A 147 0.07 0.40 -3.21
C LEU A 147 -0.58 1.51 -4.05
N ALA A 148 -1.56 1.16 -4.88
CA ALA A 148 -2.30 2.11 -5.71
C ALA A 148 -3.03 3.15 -4.85
N GLY A 149 -3.82 2.70 -3.86
CA GLY A 149 -4.58 3.57 -2.98
C GLY A 149 -3.67 4.53 -2.22
N THR A 150 -2.56 4.03 -1.68
CA THR A 150 -1.54 4.81 -0.97
C THR A 150 -0.94 5.90 -1.87
N ILE A 151 -0.51 5.55 -3.07
CA ILE A 151 0.13 6.50 -3.97
C ILE A 151 -0.88 7.52 -4.52
N ILE A 152 -2.08 7.07 -4.87
CA ILE A 152 -3.15 7.93 -5.40
C ILE A 152 -3.60 8.91 -4.32
N ALA A 153 -3.77 8.49 -3.07
CA ALA A 153 -4.12 9.35 -1.95
C ALA A 153 -3.14 10.52 -1.79
N TRP A 154 -1.84 10.23 -1.88
CA TRP A 154 -0.79 11.25 -1.84
C TRP A 154 -0.86 12.21 -3.04
N ASN A 155 -1.02 11.70 -4.27
CA ASN A 155 -1.12 12.54 -5.46
C ASN A 155 -2.36 13.44 -5.43
N LEU A 156 -3.46 12.91 -4.92
CA LEU A 156 -4.72 13.60 -4.80
C LEU A 156 -4.63 14.73 -3.77
N ALA A 157 -4.06 14.45 -2.60
CA ALA A 157 -3.81 15.49 -1.60
C ALA A 157 -2.86 16.58 -2.11
N ARG A 158 -1.99 16.27 -3.08
CA ARG A 158 -1.12 17.23 -3.77
C ARG A 158 -1.76 17.94 -4.97
N ASN A 159 -3.03 17.68 -5.26
CA ASN A 159 -3.76 18.23 -6.39
C ASN A 159 -3.02 18.05 -7.73
N ARG A 160 -2.46 16.85 -7.95
CA ARG A 160 -1.75 16.51 -9.19
C ARG A 160 -2.72 16.29 -10.35
N THR A 161 -2.20 16.31 -11.57
CA THR A 161 -2.99 16.07 -12.79
C THR A 161 -3.57 14.65 -12.81
N TRP A 162 -4.75 14.51 -13.40
CA TRP A 162 -5.49 13.25 -13.40
C TRP A 162 -4.68 12.07 -13.99
N TRP A 163 -3.86 12.31 -15.03
CA TRP A 163 -3.04 11.28 -15.66
C TRP A 163 -2.02 10.66 -14.69
N THR A 164 -1.55 11.41 -13.67
CA THR A 164 -0.62 10.87 -12.67
C THR A 164 -1.28 9.81 -11.77
N HIS A 165 -2.61 9.82 -11.65
CA HIS A 165 -3.34 8.74 -10.99
C HIS A 165 -3.38 7.48 -11.85
N LEU A 166 -3.50 7.61 -13.18
CA LEU A 166 -3.39 6.46 -14.08
C LEU A 166 -2.00 5.84 -14.04
N VAL A 167 -0.94 6.66 -14.00
CA VAL A 167 0.42 6.15 -13.83
C VAL A 167 0.58 5.47 -12.49
N ALA A 168 0.06 6.06 -11.41
CA ALA A 168 0.10 5.45 -10.09
C ALA A 168 -0.58 4.07 -10.08
N ALA A 169 -1.75 3.95 -10.70
CA ALA A 169 -2.47 2.68 -10.82
C ALA A 169 -1.69 1.66 -11.66
N GLY A 170 -1.18 2.05 -12.84
CA GLY A 170 -0.39 1.17 -13.70
C GLY A 170 0.91 0.72 -13.03
N TYR A 171 1.62 1.64 -12.36
CA TYR A 171 2.81 1.35 -11.56
C TYR A 171 2.49 0.35 -10.45
N ALA A 172 1.40 0.57 -9.73
CA ALA A 172 1.02 -0.27 -8.61
C ALA A 172 0.61 -1.69 -9.04
N LEU A 173 -0.07 -1.84 -10.18
CA LEU A 173 -0.37 -3.15 -10.76
C LEU A 173 0.91 -3.91 -11.14
N LEU A 174 1.85 -3.25 -11.82
CA LEU A 174 3.12 -3.87 -12.20
C LEU A 174 3.95 -4.25 -10.97
N MET A 175 4.04 -3.37 -9.98
CA MET A 175 4.81 -3.64 -8.78
C MET A 175 4.14 -4.65 -7.85
N GLY A 176 2.80 -4.71 -7.83
CA GLY A 176 2.07 -5.79 -7.15
C GLY A 176 2.42 -7.16 -7.72
N LEU A 177 2.56 -7.27 -9.05
CA LEU A 177 3.04 -8.48 -9.69
C LEU A 177 4.49 -8.81 -9.32
N VAL A 178 5.37 -7.80 -9.24
CA VAL A 178 6.77 -7.99 -8.80
C VAL A 178 6.82 -8.51 -7.37
N VAL A 179 6.05 -7.92 -6.45
CA VAL A 179 5.98 -8.35 -5.04
C VAL A 179 5.49 -9.79 -4.95
N ALA A 180 4.41 -10.14 -5.66
CA ALA A 180 3.89 -11.50 -5.70
C ALA A 180 4.89 -12.50 -6.31
N PHE A 181 5.62 -12.10 -7.35
CA PHE A 181 6.66 -12.93 -7.95
C PHE A 181 7.81 -13.18 -6.97
N VAL A 182 8.21 -12.17 -6.18
CA VAL A 182 9.23 -12.34 -5.13
C VAL A 182 8.73 -13.32 -4.07
N GLU A 183 7.50 -13.16 -3.58
CA GLU A 183 6.91 -14.07 -2.60
C GLU A 183 6.85 -15.51 -3.13
N TRP A 184 6.41 -15.69 -4.37
CA TRP A 184 6.40 -16.98 -5.06
C TRP A 184 7.80 -17.58 -5.18
N ALA A 185 8.79 -16.80 -5.60
CA ALA A 185 10.17 -17.25 -5.75
C ALA A 185 10.77 -17.68 -4.40
N MET A 186 10.51 -16.92 -3.33
CA MET A 186 10.94 -17.25 -1.97
C MET A 186 10.36 -18.59 -1.50
N ASN A 187 9.09 -18.83 -1.79
CA ASN A 187 8.44 -20.10 -1.47
C ASN A 187 9.03 -21.25 -2.29
N TRP A 188 9.30 -21.02 -3.59
CA TRP A 188 9.92 -22.00 -4.47
C TRP A 188 11.33 -22.41 -4.03
N PHE A 189 12.13 -21.47 -3.52
CA PHE A 189 13.47 -21.74 -2.99
C PHE A 189 13.48 -22.34 -1.58
N GLY A 190 12.32 -22.65 -1.00
CA GLY A 190 12.23 -23.26 0.34
C GLY A 190 12.63 -22.31 1.46
N SER A 191 12.47 -21.00 1.27
CA SER A 191 12.73 -20.02 2.32
C SER A 191 11.77 -20.19 3.50
N SER A 192 12.22 -19.82 4.69
CA SER A 192 11.32 -19.73 5.84
C SER A 192 10.24 -18.67 5.59
N PHE A 193 9.05 -18.91 6.15
CA PHE A 193 7.93 -17.97 6.11
C PHE A 193 8.33 -16.58 6.62
N ALA A 194 9.06 -16.54 7.75
CA ALA A 194 9.56 -15.30 8.34
C ALA A 194 10.42 -14.49 7.36
N MET A 195 11.38 -15.16 6.70
CA MET A 195 12.26 -14.51 5.74
C MET A 195 11.51 -14.05 4.50
N SER A 196 10.53 -14.83 4.03
CA SER A 196 9.66 -14.45 2.92
C SER A 196 8.89 -13.16 3.23
N MET A 197 8.24 -13.10 4.41
CA MET A 197 7.48 -11.92 4.85
C MET A 197 8.36 -10.67 4.97
N VAL A 198 9.54 -10.77 5.58
CA VAL A 198 10.47 -9.63 5.72
C VAL A 198 10.91 -9.13 4.35
N LEU A 199 11.30 -10.04 3.45
CA LEU A 199 11.78 -9.63 2.13
C LEU A 199 10.67 -9.01 1.30
N THR A 200 9.47 -9.61 1.29
CA THR A 200 8.29 -9.07 0.60
C THR A 200 7.95 -7.68 1.13
N GLN A 201 8.02 -7.46 2.45
CA GLN A 201 7.80 -6.14 3.02
C GLN A 201 8.87 -5.13 2.62
N CYS A 202 10.15 -5.52 2.60
CA CYS A 202 11.24 -4.67 2.11
C CYS A 202 11.04 -4.27 0.64
N VAL A 203 10.64 -5.21 -0.21
CA VAL A 203 10.32 -4.94 -1.62
C VAL A 203 9.14 -4.00 -1.72
N LEU A 204 8.04 -4.25 -0.99
CA LEU A 204 6.85 -3.41 -0.98
C LEU A 204 7.16 -1.97 -0.56
N LEU A 205 7.95 -1.79 0.49
CA LEU A 205 8.37 -0.47 0.95
C LEU A 205 9.25 0.22 -0.10
N GLY A 206 10.21 -0.51 -0.68
CA GLY A 206 11.08 -0.03 -1.75
C GLY A 206 10.30 0.44 -2.98
N VAL A 207 9.36 -0.36 -3.49
CA VAL A 207 8.52 0.03 -4.63
C VAL A 207 7.58 1.19 -4.27
N THR A 208 7.12 1.29 -3.03
CA THR A 208 6.31 2.44 -2.59
C THR A 208 7.10 3.74 -2.69
N PHE A 209 8.33 3.77 -2.16
CA PHE A 209 9.20 4.94 -2.27
C PHE A 209 9.64 5.23 -3.70
N CYS A 210 9.94 4.21 -4.49
CA CYS A 210 10.23 4.36 -5.92
C CYS A 210 9.03 4.98 -6.67
N GLY A 211 7.80 4.54 -6.38
CA GLY A 211 6.58 5.11 -6.95
C GLY A 211 6.39 6.58 -6.57
N LEU A 212 6.59 6.93 -5.30
CA LEU A 212 6.56 8.33 -4.84
C LEU A 212 7.63 9.19 -5.53
N GLY A 213 8.83 8.65 -5.73
CA GLY A 213 9.93 9.30 -6.46
C GLY A 213 9.61 9.50 -7.94
N LEU A 214 9.09 8.46 -8.61
CA LEU A 214 8.65 8.52 -10.01
C LEU A 214 7.60 9.62 -10.21
N LEU A 215 6.58 9.67 -9.35
CA LEU A 215 5.51 10.67 -9.44
C LEU A 215 5.96 12.06 -9.02
N HIS A 216 7.00 12.15 -8.20
CA HIS A 216 7.67 13.42 -7.94
C HIS A 216 8.28 13.98 -9.23
N VAL A 217 9.03 13.16 -9.97
CA VAL A 217 9.66 13.52 -11.24
C VAL A 217 8.61 13.82 -12.32
N LEU A 218 7.64 12.92 -12.53
CA LEU A 218 6.60 13.09 -13.55
C LEU A 218 5.73 14.33 -13.31
N GLY A 219 5.44 14.63 -12.05
CA GLY A 219 4.69 15.84 -11.71
C GLY A 219 5.50 17.13 -11.80
N GLY A 220 6.79 17.08 -12.12
CA GLY A 220 7.62 18.23 -12.44
C GLY A 220 7.78 18.46 -13.94
N LEU A 221 7.25 17.57 -14.78
CA LEU A 221 7.28 17.75 -16.23
C LEU A 221 6.39 18.93 -16.64
N PRO A 222 6.84 19.79 -17.56
CA PRO A 222 5.99 20.83 -18.13
C PRO A 222 4.72 20.18 -18.68
N ARG A 223 3.56 20.71 -18.31
CA ARG A 223 2.31 20.30 -18.97
C ARG A 223 2.48 20.67 -20.44
N GLY A 224 2.62 19.65 -21.30
CA GLY A 224 2.61 19.87 -22.75
C GLY A 224 1.29 20.56 -23.08
N ASN A 225 1.39 21.77 -23.61
CA ASN A 225 0.26 22.51 -24.19
C ASN A 225 -0.26 21.77 -25.42
#